data_AF-X1TNZ1-F1
#
_entry.id   AF-X1TNZ1-F1
#
_cell.length_a   1.000
_cell.length_b   1.000
_cell.length_c   1.000
_cell.angle_alpha   90.00
_cell.angle_beta   90.00
_cell.angle_gamma   90.00
#
_symmetry.space_group_name_H-M   'P 1'
#
loop_
_entity.id
_entity.type
_entity.pdbx_description
1 polymer ?
#
loop_
_entity_poly.entity_id
_entity_poly.type
_entity_poly.pdbx_seq_one_letter_code
_entity_poly.pdbx_strand_id
1 'polypeptide(L)'
;QSIQLSRATDSTSDGDDKSSTEYVLKTGEPPYHEFFPATFISVTGKSSEEAMDVIPEDKIEILNNVFSKTENKEGKYIKFVLGSKVMQEGISLRNVAEVHILDVYFNLGKVDQVIGRAIRHCSHYAITTEENPYPEVDVYKYAVTLGSGQKLSTEEELYKKAEQKYILVKKIERGMKEVAIDCPLNRAGNVFPEELTKYDNCVEPGQPLKKGQVMCPAICDYTTCNFVCNSKSLNKKYFDPKANNYRNVSKGELDYST
;
A
#
# COMPACT_ATOMS: atom_id res chain seq x y z
N GLN A 1 7.33 -12.88 -26.99
CA GLN A 1 5.99 -12.42 -26.59
C GLN A 1 6.18 -11.48 -25.41
N SER A 2 6.20 -10.19 -25.72
CA SER A 2 6.54 -9.12 -24.78
C SER A 2 5.30 -8.78 -23.95
N ILE A 3 5.40 -8.98 -22.64
CA ILE A 3 4.36 -8.56 -21.68
C ILE A 3 4.58 -7.07 -21.45
N GLN A 4 3.66 -6.23 -21.94
CA GLN A 4 3.54 -4.83 -21.54
C GLN A 4 3.24 -4.78 -20.04
N LEU A 5 4.20 -4.28 -19.26
CA LEU A 5 3.98 -3.91 -17.86
C LEU A 5 2.95 -2.79 -17.82
N SER A 6 1.83 -3.05 -17.14
CA SER A 6 0.79 -2.07 -16.86
C SER A 6 0.86 -1.71 -15.39
N ARG A 7 1.06 -0.41 -15.16
CA ARG A 7 1.02 0.34 -13.91
C ARG A 7 -0.01 -0.17 -12.90
N ALA A 8 0.43 -0.32 -11.66
CA ALA A 8 -0.46 -0.27 -10.51
C ALA A 8 -0.55 1.18 -10.02
N THR A 9 -1.66 1.86 -10.33
CA THR A 9 -2.03 3.14 -9.71
C THR A 9 -3.42 2.99 -9.11
N ASP A 10 -3.50 3.10 -7.79
CA ASP A 10 -4.73 2.94 -7.03
C ASP A 10 -5.19 4.28 -6.45
N SER A 11 -5.47 5.25 -7.31
CA SER A 11 -6.28 6.44 -7.02
C SER A 11 -6.61 7.13 -8.33
N THR A 12 -7.84 7.61 -8.44
CA THR A 12 -8.32 8.41 -9.57
C THR A 12 -7.67 9.78 -9.53
N SER A 13 -6.48 9.89 -10.10
CA SER A 13 -5.89 11.11 -10.63
C SER A 13 -4.86 10.68 -11.66
N ASP A 14 -4.87 11.31 -12.83
CA ASP A 14 -4.02 11.01 -14.00
C ASP A 14 -2.65 10.43 -13.63
N GLY A 15 -2.50 9.11 -13.83
CA GLY A 15 -1.28 8.37 -13.56
C GLY A 15 -0.20 8.73 -14.56
N ASP A 16 0.56 9.77 -14.29
CA ASP A 16 1.79 10.14 -14.99
C ASP A 16 2.95 9.22 -14.53
N ASP A 17 3.31 8.19 -15.31
CA ASP A 17 4.64 7.55 -15.30
C ASP A 17 5.57 8.60 -15.87
N LYS A 18 6.01 9.52 -15.02
CA LYS A 18 7.07 10.44 -15.37
C LYS A 18 8.38 9.68 -15.25
N SER A 19 8.98 9.41 -16.40
CA SER A 19 10.43 9.23 -16.45
C SER A 19 11.06 10.44 -15.75
N SER A 20 11.92 10.22 -14.76
CA SER A 20 12.59 11.28 -14.01
C SER A 20 13.47 12.19 -14.88
N THR A 21 13.62 11.86 -16.17
CA THR A 21 14.23 12.73 -17.19
C THR A 21 13.35 13.90 -17.62
N GLU A 22 12.05 13.89 -17.29
CA GLU A 22 11.11 14.97 -17.61
C GLU A 22 10.45 15.51 -16.32
N TYR A 23 11.25 16.14 -15.45
CA TYR A 23 10.68 17.06 -14.47
C TYR A 23 10.09 18.25 -15.23
N VAL A 24 8.79 18.23 -15.46
CA VAL A 24 8.06 19.41 -15.93
C VAL A 24 8.06 20.40 -14.78
N LEU A 25 8.94 21.41 -14.85
CA LEU A 25 8.88 22.58 -13.97
C LEU A 25 7.46 23.14 -14.08
N LYS A 26 6.68 23.04 -13.00
CA LYS A 26 5.39 23.73 -12.94
C LYS A 26 5.67 25.20 -13.22
N THR A 27 5.15 25.70 -14.33
CA THR A 27 5.29 27.09 -14.77
C THR A 27 4.45 27.98 -13.85
N GLY A 28 5.01 28.29 -12.69
CA GLY A 28 4.45 29.18 -11.68
C GLY A 28 5.53 29.45 -10.65
N GLU A 29 5.60 30.69 -10.15
CA GLU A 29 6.47 30.96 -9.00
C GLU A 29 6.06 30.03 -7.85
N PRO A 30 7.02 29.35 -7.20
CA PRO A 30 6.70 28.54 -6.04
C PRO A 30 5.99 29.43 -5.00
N PRO A 31 4.94 28.93 -4.32
CA PRO A 31 4.25 29.71 -3.30
C PRO A 31 5.27 30.21 -2.28
N TYR A 32 5.10 31.46 -1.85
CA TYR A 32 5.98 32.05 -0.84
C TYR A 32 5.94 31.20 0.43
N HIS A 33 7.11 30.71 0.84
CA HIS A 33 7.31 30.03 2.11
C HIS A 33 8.53 30.63 2.83
N GLU A 34 8.50 30.61 4.16
CA GLU A 34 9.69 30.92 4.94
C GLU A 34 10.73 29.81 4.75
N PHE A 35 11.97 30.17 4.44
CA PHE A 35 13.02 29.18 4.20
C PHE A 35 13.47 28.55 5.53
N PHE A 36 13.42 27.22 5.59
CA PHE A 36 14.06 26.44 6.63
C PHE A 36 15.07 25.46 6.00
N PRO A 37 16.24 25.25 6.63
CA PRO A 37 17.18 24.25 6.14
C PRO A 37 16.53 22.86 6.15
N ALA A 38 16.84 22.05 5.13
CA ALA A 38 16.32 20.69 5.03
C ALA A 38 17.05 19.76 6.01
N THR A 39 16.52 19.63 7.22
CA THR A 39 17.05 18.72 8.24
C THR A 39 16.52 17.30 8.03
N PHE A 40 17.36 16.30 8.27
CA PHE A 40 16.99 14.89 8.16
C PHE A 40 17.46 14.09 9.36
N ILE A 41 16.78 12.97 9.62
CA ILE A 41 17.20 11.94 10.56
C ILE A 41 17.45 10.64 9.81
N SER A 42 18.55 9.97 10.14
CA SER A 42 18.89 8.67 9.58
C SER A 42 18.68 7.56 10.60
N VAL A 43 17.92 6.54 10.24
CA VAL A 43 17.59 5.37 11.05
C VAL A 43 18.10 4.13 10.32
N THR A 44 19.32 3.72 10.69
CA THR A 44 20.04 2.59 10.11
C THR A 44 20.40 1.57 11.19
N GLY A 45 20.54 0.31 10.80
CA GLY A 45 20.99 -0.77 11.69
C GLY A 45 22.45 -0.60 12.10
N LYS A 46 22.81 -1.22 13.24
CA LYS A 46 24.20 -1.31 13.70
C LYS A 46 24.90 -2.43 12.94
N SER A 47 26.17 -2.24 12.59
CA SER A 47 26.97 -3.13 11.74
C SER A 47 27.41 -4.45 12.38
N SER A 48 27.04 -4.72 13.63
CA SER A 48 27.31 -6.01 14.28
C SER A 48 26.14 -6.96 14.00
N GLU A 49 26.41 -8.05 13.28
CA GLU A 49 25.45 -9.11 12.92
C GLU A 49 24.69 -9.74 14.11
N GLU A 50 25.11 -9.42 15.35
CA GLU A 50 24.57 -9.91 16.62
C GLU A 50 23.69 -8.90 17.37
N ALA A 51 23.67 -7.63 16.96
CA ALA A 51 22.76 -6.65 17.55
C ALA A 51 21.40 -6.77 16.87
N MET A 52 20.34 -7.00 17.66
CA MET A 52 18.98 -6.88 17.15
C MET A 52 18.83 -5.54 16.41
N ASP A 53 18.17 -5.56 15.26
CA ASP A 53 17.82 -4.41 14.40
C ASP A 53 16.83 -3.46 15.15
N VAL A 54 17.22 -2.99 16.33
CA VAL A 54 16.41 -2.14 17.20
C VAL A 54 16.81 -0.70 16.98
N ILE A 55 15.79 0.13 16.78
CA ILE A 55 15.96 1.54 16.58
C ILE A 55 16.34 2.17 17.92
N PRO A 56 17.44 2.95 18.00
CA PRO A 56 17.82 3.62 19.24
C PRO A 56 16.67 4.47 19.81
N GLU A 57 16.47 4.41 21.13
CA GLU A 57 15.36 5.08 21.83
C GLU A 57 15.31 6.58 21.52
N ASP A 58 16.47 7.26 21.53
CA ASP A 58 16.58 8.69 21.19
C ASP A 58 15.99 9.00 19.80
N LYS A 59 16.18 8.10 18.82
CA LYS A 59 15.63 8.30 17.47
C LYS A 59 14.12 8.10 17.45
N ILE A 60 13.60 7.13 18.21
CA ILE A 60 12.16 6.93 18.37
C ILE A 60 11.54 8.17 19.04
N GLU A 61 12.20 8.71 20.06
CA GLU A 61 11.77 9.92 20.75
C GLU A 61 11.70 11.10 19.79
N ILE A 62 12.75 11.36 19.00
CA ILE A 62 12.76 12.43 17.99
C ILE A 62 11.64 12.23 16.96
N LEU A 63 11.41 10.99 16.50
CA LEU A 63 10.37 10.71 15.51
C LEU A 63 8.95 10.97 16.06
N ASN A 64 8.72 10.64 17.33
CA ASN A 64 7.42 10.85 17.98
C ASN A 64 7.20 12.31 18.41
N ASN A 65 8.24 12.96 18.94
CA ASN A 65 8.14 14.27 19.59
C ASN A 65 8.49 15.44 18.66
N VAL A 66 9.13 15.19 17.52
CA VAL A 66 9.48 16.24 16.54
C VAL A 66 8.88 15.93 15.17
N PHE A 67 9.20 14.77 14.58
CA PHE A 67 8.79 14.50 13.20
C PHE A 67 7.27 14.37 13.06
N SER A 68 6.63 13.57 13.93
CA SER A 68 5.20 13.23 13.87
C SER A 68 4.27 14.30 14.47
N LYS A 69 4.80 15.48 14.81
CA LYS A 69 4.07 16.60 15.38
C LYS A 69 3.42 17.46 14.29
N THR A 70 2.25 18.03 14.57
CA THR A 70 1.54 18.90 13.60
C THR A 70 2.32 20.18 13.32
N GLU A 71 3.12 20.64 14.27
CA GLU A 71 4.07 21.75 14.13
C GLU A 71 5.14 21.48 13.07
N ASN A 72 5.41 20.21 12.75
CA ASN A 72 6.34 19.78 11.71
C ASN A 72 5.63 19.36 10.40
N LYS A 73 4.34 19.68 10.20
CA LYS A 73 3.59 19.28 8.99
C LYS A 73 4.22 19.77 7.66
N GLU A 74 4.93 20.89 7.70
CA GLU A 74 5.64 21.47 6.55
C GLU A 74 7.12 21.02 6.46
N GLY A 75 7.56 20.15 7.38
CA GLY A 75 8.94 19.67 7.45
C GLY A 75 9.95 20.71 7.95
N LYS A 76 9.49 21.74 8.67
CA LYS A 76 10.33 22.84 9.20
C LYS A 76 11.46 22.35 10.12
N TYR A 77 11.19 21.35 10.96
CA TYR A 77 12.16 20.84 11.94
C TYR A 77 12.87 19.58 11.42
N ILE A 78 12.12 18.67 10.81
CA ILE A 78 12.64 17.46 10.18
C ILE A 78 11.86 17.25 8.89
N LYS A 79 12.55 17.38 7.76
CA LYS A 79 11.97 17.22 6.42
C LYS A 79 12.05 15.78 5.92
N PHE A 80 13.14 15.08 6.23
CA PHE A 80 13.35 13.71 5.75
C PHE A 80 13.66 12.72 6.89
N VAL A 81 13.07 11.54 6.78
CA VAL A 81 13.44 10.37 7.59
C VAL A 81 14.02 9.33 6.64
N LEU A 82 15.32 9.07 6.76
CA LEU A 82 16.02 8.09 5.95
C LEU A 82 16.06 6.77 6.72
N GLY A 83 15.37 5.77 6.21
CA GLY A 83 15.24 4.47 6.83
C GLY A 83 15.95 3.36 6.05
N SER A 84 16.66 2.47 6.74
CA SER A 84 16.99 1.16 6.19
C SER A 84 15.99 0.09 6.65
N LYS A 85 16.32 -1.19 6.46
CA LYS A 85 15.51 -2.35 6.87
C LYS A 85 15.02 -2.27 8.33
N VAL A 86 15.75 -1.60 9.21
CA VAL A 86 15.38 -1.43 10.63
C VAL A 86 14.04 -0.71 10.84
N MET A 87 13.58 0.09 9.88
CA MET A 87 12.30 0.79 9.95
C MET A 87 11.07 -0.12 9.76
N GLN A 88 11.26 -1.43 9.57
CA GLN A 88 10.17 -2.40 9.41
C GLN A 88 9.34 -2.56 10.70
N GLU A 89 9.95 -2.33 11.87
CA GLU A 89 9.34 -2.61 13.17
C GLU A 89 9.42 -1.41 14.13
N GLY A 90 8.50 -1.35 15.10
CA GLY A 90 8.61 -0.43 16.24
C GLY A 90 8.25 1.05 16.04
N ILE A 91 7.89 1.50 14.82
CA ILE A 91 7.55 2.92 14.57
C ILE A 91 6.17 3.10 13.94
N SER A 92 5.52 4.23 14.26
CA SER A 92 4.40 4.76 13.49
C SER A 92 4.75 6.18 13.06
N LEU A 93 4.69 6.47 11.77
CA LEU A 93 4.92 7.82 11.24
C LEU A 93 3.56 8.49 11.02
N ARG A 94 3.46 9.77 11.38
CA ARG A 94 2.24 10.58 11.21
C ARG A 94 2.53 11.79 10.35
N ASN A 95 1.50 12.31 9.69
CA ASN A 95 1.58 13.50 8.84
C ASN A 95 2.64 13.41 7.74
N VAL A 96 2.91 12.19 7.25
CA VAL A 96 3.79 11.95 6.11
C VAL A 96 3.05 12.34 4.83
N ALA A 97 3.71 13.07 3.94
CA ALA A 97 3.17 13.40 2.62
C ALA A 97 3.63 12.40 1.55
N GLU A 98 4.91 12.00 1.59
CA GLU A 98 5.54 11.20 0.54
C GLU A 98 6.38 10.06 1.12
N VAL A 99 6.36 8.90 0.47
CA VAL A 99 7.21 7.74 0.77
C VAL A 99 8.00 7.37 -0.46
N HIS A 100 9.33 7.39 -0.34
CA HIS A 100 10.25 7.09 -1.45
C HIS A 100 10.94 5.74 -1.21
N ILE A 101 10.67 4.77 -2.08
CA ILE A 101 11.29 3.44 -2.09
C ILE A 101 12.39 3.43 -3.15
N LEU A 102 13.62 3.68 -2.71
CA LEU A 102 14.78 3.77 -3.59
C LEU A 102 15.36 2.41 -4.00
N ASP A 103 15.21 1.39 -3.13
CA ASP A 103 15.79 0.06 -3.35
C ASP A 103 14.76 -0.92 -3.92
N VAL A 104 15.19 -1.71 -4.91
CA VAL A 104 14.36 -2.72 -5.57
C VAL A 104 14.33 -3.99 -4.74
N TYR A 105 13.47 -4.00 -3.74
CA TYR A 105 13.41 -5.11 -2.80
C TYR A 105 12.54 -6.28 -3.29
N PHE A 106 13.08 -7.50 -3.27
CA PHE A 106 12.41 -8.71 -3.75
C PHE A 106 11.20 -9.18 -2.92
N ASN A 107 10.97 -8.58 -1.75
CA ASN A 107 9.84 -8.90 -0.88
C ASN A 107 8.93 -7.68 -0.75
N LEU A 108 7.98 -7.58 -1.69
CA LEU A 108 7.01 -6.48 -1.72
C LEU A 108 6.12 -6.44 -0.47
N GLY A 109 5.82 -7.59 0.17
CA GLY A 109 5.07 -7.59 1.43
C GLY A 109 5.79 -6.84 2.56
N LYS A 110 7.13 -6.88 2.61
CA LYS A 110 7.90 -6.06 3.56
C LYS A 110 7.91 -4.58 3.19
N VAL A 111 7.93 -4.27 1.89
CA VAL A 111 7.81 -2.88 1.41
C VAL A 111 6.44 -2.31 1.80
N ASP A 112 5.36 -3.07 1.60
CA ASP A 112 4.01 -2.70 1.97
C ASP A 112 3.85 -2.54 3.49
N GLN A 113 4.56 -3.34 4.30
CA GLN A 113 4.59 -3.12 5.75
C GLN A 113 5.22 -1.77 6.11
N VAL A 114 6.31 -1.37 5.46
CA VAL A 114 6.95 -0.07 5.69
C VAL A 114 6.05 1.08 5.24
N ILE A 115 5.46 0.97 4.04
CA ILE A 115 4.47 1.94 3.54
C ILE A 115 3.31 2.04 4.54
N GLY A 116 2.80 0.90 5.01
CA GLY A 116 1.77 0.79 6.04
C GLY A 116 2.16 1.29 7.42
N ARG A 117 3.38 1.78 7.65
CA ARG A 117 3.78 2.53 8.86
C ARG A 117 3.55 4.04 8.69
N ALA A 118 3.53 4.52 7.45
CA ALA A 118 3.18 5.88 7.08
C ALA A 118 1.66 6.03 6.88
N ILE A 119 1.03 5.13 6.14
CA ILE A 119 -0.38 5.27 5.69
C ILE A 119 -1.43 4.62 6.61
N ARG A 120 -1.18 4.54 7.92
CA ARG A 120 -2.14 3.88 8.82
C ARG A 120 -3.44 4.65 8.94
N HIS A 121 -4.52 3.92 9.22
CA HIS A 121 -5.78 4.53 9.63
C HIS A 121 -5.55 5.53 10.77
N CYS A 122 -6.07 6.75 10.60
CA CYS A 122 -5.89 7.90 11.50
C CYS A 122 -4.46 8.46 11.64
N SER A 123 -3.47 8.06 10.83
CA SER A 123 -2.11 8.66 10.88
C SER A 123 -2.06 10.15 10.51
N HIS A 124 -3.05 10.63 9.76
CA HIS A 124 -3.07 11.98 9.19
C HIS A 124 -4.27 12.83 9.68
N TYR A 125 -5.01 12.36 10.68
CA TYR A 125 -6.20 13.06 11.18
C TYR A 125 -5.90 14.49 11.67
N ALA A 126 -4.70 14.71 12.22
CA ALA A 126 -4.30 16.01 12.75
C ALA A 126 -4.06 17.09 11.68
N ILE A 127 -3.99 16.71 10.41
CA ILE A 127 -3.81 17.62 9.26
C ILE A 127 -5.05 17.69 8.36
N THR A 128 -6.13 16.99 8.72
CA THR A 128 -7.41 17.05 8.02
C THR A 128 -8.03 18.45 8.20
N THR A 129 -8.45 19.07 7.10
CA THR A 129 -9.17 20.36 7.11
C THR A 129 -10.47 20.26 6.31
N GLU A 130 -11.31 21.31 6.33
CA GLU A 130 -12.51 21.35 5.48
C GLU A 130 -12.17 21.32 3.99
N GLU A 131 -11.03 21.92 3.61
CA GLU A 131 -10.53 21.94 2.23
C GLU A 131 -9.83 20.64 1.83
N ASN A 132 -9.25 19.92 2.79
CA ASN A 132 -8.61 18.62 2.57
C ASN A 132 -9.08 17.58 3.61
N PRO A 133 -10.30 17.02 3.42
CA PRO A 133 -10.88 16.05 4.34
C PRO A 133 -10.17 14.69 4.31
N TYR A 134 -9.50 14.35 3.21
CA TYR A 134 -8.85 13.06 2.99
C TYR A 134 -7.38 13.25 2.58
N PRO A 135 -6.46 13.49 3.53
CA PRO A 135 -5.04 13.59 3.23
C PRO A 135 -4.53 12.31 2.56
N GLU A 136 -3.88 12.47 1.41
CA GLU A 136 -3.27 11.39 0.65
C GLU A 136 -1.77 11.30 0.94
N VAL A 137 -1.20 10.12 0.70
CA VAL A 137 0.25 9.89 0.82
C VAL A 137 0.75 9.30 -0.49
N ASP A 138 1.66 10.01 -1.14
CA ASP A 138 2.23 9.57 -2.41
C ASP A 138 3.35 8.55 -2.17
N VAL A 139 3.31 7.42 -2.88
CA VAL A 139 4.31 6.36 -2.79
C VAL A 139 5.07 6.26 -4.11
N TYR A 140 6.36 6.60 -4.08
CA TYR A 140 7.24 6.55 -5.23
C TYR A 140 8.15 5.32 -5.15
N LYS A 141 8.12 4.48 -6.18
CA LYS A 141 9.05 3.35 -6.34
C LYS A 141 9.99 3.66 -7.49
N TYR A 142 11.29 3.66 -7.23
CA TYR A 142 12.29 4.02 -8.22
C TYR A 142 12.90 2.78 -8.85
N ALA A 143 13.10 2.83 -10.17
CA ALA A 143 13.84 1.86 -10.96
C ALA A 143 14.64 2.60 -12.04
N VAL A 144 15.89 2.23 -12.24
CA VAL A 144 16.73 2.71 -13.33
C VAL A 144 16.38 1.95 -14.60
N THR A 145 16.21 2.65 -15.72
CA THR A 145 15.99 2.03 -17.03
C THR A 145 17.18 2.32 -17.96
N LEU A 146 17.47 1.41 -18.90
CA LEU A 146 18.58 1.57 -19.84
C LEU A 146 18.21 2.37 -21.12
N GLY A 147 17.07 3.06 -21.10
CA GLY A 147 16.54 3.81 -22.24
C GLY A 147 15.67 2.98 -23.20
N SER A 148 14.88 3.68 -24.01
CA SER A 148 13.82 3.06 -24.83
C SER A 148 14.39 2.13 -25.90
N GLY A 149 13.90 0.88 -25.94
CA GLY A 149 14.32 -0.15 -26.92
C GLY A 149 15.51 -1.02 -26.48
N GLN A 150 16.11 -0.76 -25.30
CA GLN A 150 17.12 -1.65 -24.73
C GLN A 150 16.50 -2.80 -23.92
N LYS A 151 17.34 -3.76 -23.53
CA LYS A 151 16.92 -4.80 -22.58
C LYS A 151 16.56 -4.13 -21.25
N LEU A 152 15.64 -4.75 -20.51
CA LEU A 152 15.31 -4.35 -19.14
C LEU A 152 16.59 -4.25 -18.33
N SER A 153 16.70 -3.21 -17.51
CA SER A 153 17.75 -3.10 -16.52
C SER A 153 17.65 -4.24 -15.50
N THR A 154 18.72 -4.46 -14.74
CA THR A 154 18.69 -5.42 -13.64
C THR A 154 17.62 -5.07 -12.59
N GLU A 155 17.38 -3.78 -12.36
CA GLU A 155 16.34 -3.31 -11.44
C GLU A 155 14.94 -3.59 -11.97
N GLU A 156 14.68 -3.32 -13.26
CA GLU A 156 13.41 -3.65 -13.90
C GLU A 156 13.14 -5.16 -13.89
N GLU A 157 14.15 -5.98 -14.18
CA GLU A 157 14.04 -7.44 -14.10
C GLU A 157 13.75 -7.91 -12.67
N LEU A 158 14.35 -7.28 -11.67
CA LEU A 158 14.16 -7.62 -10.27
C LEU A 158 12.75 -7.27 -9.79
N TYR A 159 12.23 -6.08 -10.13
CA TYR A 159 10.84 -5.72 -9.86
C TYR A 159 9.87 -6.68 -10.52
N LYS A 160 10.07 -7.01 -11.79
CA LYS A 160 9.22 -7.98 -12.50
C LYS A 160 9.16 -9.33 -11.78
N LYS A 161 10.31 -9.84 -11.31
CA LYS A 161 10.37 -11.09 -10.53
C LYS A 161 9.67 -10.93 -9.18
N ALA A 162 9.84 -9.79 -8.51
CA ALA A 162 9.22 -9.50 -7.22
C ALA A 162 7.69 -9.42 -7.34
N GLU A 163 7.16 -8.77 -8.37
CA GLU A 163 5.73 -8.66 -8.66
C GLU A 163 5.12 -10.03 -8.98
N GLN A 164 5.77 -10.83 -9.83
CA GLN A 164 5.31 -12.20 -10.13
C GLN A 164 5.22 -13.06 -8.87
N LYS A 165 6.22 -12.96 -8.00
CA LYS A 165 6.20 -13.61 -6.69
C LYS A 165 5.06 -13.06 -5.82
N TYR A 166 4.83 -11.75 -5.83
CA TYR A 166 3.81 -11.13 -5.01
C TYR A 166 2.38 -11.49 -5.44
N ILE A 167 2.12 -11.58 -6.74
CA ILE A 167 0.85 -12.10 -7.28
C ILE A 167 0.59 -13.52 -6.78
N LEU A 168 1.62 -14.38 -6.75
CA LEU A 168 1.49 -15.73 -6.21
C LEU A 168 1.16 -15.73 -4.70
N VAL A 169 1.82 -14.87 -3.92
CA VAL A 169 1.52 -14.69 -2.49
C VAL A 169 0.06 -14.25 -2.31
N LYS A 170 -0.43 -13.29 -3.08
CA LYS A 170 -1.82 -12.81 -3.01
C LYS A 170 -2.85 -13.88 -3.36
N LYS A 171 -2.56 -14.76 -4.31
CA LYS A 171 -3.41 -15.95 -4.59
C LYS A 171 -3.52 -16.88 -3.39
N ILE A 172 -2.41 -17.09 -2.66
CA ILE A 172 -2.41 -17.91 -1.44
C ILE A 172 -3.18 -17.19 -0.33
N GLU A 173 -2.94 -15.89 -0.12
CA GLU A 173 -3.69 -15.07 0.85
C GLU A 173 -5.19 -15.10 0.57
N ARG A 174 -5.59 -15.01 -0.70
CA ARG A 174 -6.99 -15.16 -1.12
C ARG A 174 -7.57 -16.51 -0.74
N GLY A 175 -6.85 -17.60 -1.05
CA GLY A 175 -7.24 -18.95 -0.64
C GLY A 175 -7.41 -19.05 0.88
N MET A 176 -6.50 -18.45 1.66
CA MET A 176 -6.59 -18.39 3.12
C MET A 176 -7.83 -17.64 3.60
N LYS A 177 -8.16 -16.48 3.01
CA LYS A 177 -9.37 -15.70 3.32
C LYS A 177 -10.64 -16.53 3.09
N GLU A 178 -10.70 -17.29 2.00
CA GLU A 178 -11.88 -18.08 1.63
C GLU A 178 -12.10 -19.31 2.51
N VAL A 179 -11.03 -19.92 3.04
CA VAL A 179 -11.12 -21.11 3.93
C VAL A 179 -11.13 -20.76 5.42
N ALA A 180 -10.88 -19.50 5.78
CA ALA A 180 -10.83 -19.08 7.16
C ALA A 180 -12.16 -19.37 7.89
N ILE A 181 -12.07 -19.80 9.14
CA ILE A 181 -13.24 -20.13 9.96
C ILE A 181 -14.14 -18.91 10.19
N ASP A 182 -13.53 -17.73 10.25
CA ASP A 182 -14.14 -16.43 10.43
C ASP A 182 -14.47 -15.74 9.10
N CYS A 183 -14.22 -16.38 7.95
CA CYS A 183 -14.57 -15.84 6.63
C CYS A 183 -15.99 -15.25 6.57
N PRO A 184 -17.07 -15.94 6.99
CA PRO A 184 -18.41 -15.37 6.90
C PRO A 184 -18.61 -14.16 7.83
N LEU A 185 -17.92 -14.14 8.97
CA LEU A 185 -18.04 -13.06 9.97
C LEU A 185 -17.30 -11.80 9.50
N ASN A 186 -16.09 -11.97 9.00
CA ASN A 186 -15.20 -10.86 8.66
C ASN A 186 -15.34 -10.40 7.20
N ARG A 187 -16.19 -11.05 6.39
CA ARG A 187 -16.37 -10.66 5.00
C ARG A 187 -16.82 -9.21 4.82
N ALA A 188 -17.70 -8.72 5.69
CA ALA A 188 -18.17 -7.33 5.64
C ALA A 188 -17.03 -6.30 5.83
N GLY A 189 -15.96 -6.67 6.54
CA GLY A 189 -14.75 -5.85 6.72
C GLY A 189 -13.64 -6.12 5.71
N ASN A 190 -13.82 -7.11 4.83
CA ASN A 190 -12.83 -7.53 3.83
C ASN A 190 -13.27 -7.27 2.38
N VAL A 191 -14.54 -6.93 2.16
CA VAL A 191 -15.12 -6.64 0.84
C VAL A 191 -15.91 -5.34 0.93
N PHE A 192 -15.37 -4.27 0.34
CA PHE A 192 -15.98 -2.93 0.39
C PHE A 192 -16.81 -2.64 -0.87
N PRO A 193 -18.07 -2.20 -0.75
CA PRO A 193 -18.91 -1.87 -1.90
C PRO A 193 -18.28 -0.87 -2.88
N GLU A 194 -17.55 0.11 -2.35
CA GLU A 194 -16.85 1.14 -3.12
C GLU A 194 -15.81 0.52 -4.05
N GLU A 195 -15.02 -0.43 -3.53
CA GLU A 195 -14.02 -1.17 -4.32
C GLU A 195 -14.68 -2.07 -5.37
N LEU A 196 -15.78 -2.74 -5.03
CA LEU A 196 -16.53 -3.53 -5.99
C LEU A 196 -16.98 -2.69 -7.19
N THR A 197 -17.51 -1.49 -6.94
CA THR A 197 -17.93 -0.59 -8.02
C THR A 197 -16.75 -0.04 -8.83
N LYS A 198 -15.65 0.29 -8.16
CA LYS A 198 -14.46 0.88 -8.79
C LYS A 198 -13.71 -0.12 -9.69
N TYR A 199 -13.70 -1.40 -9.31
CA TYR A 199 -12.92 -2.44 -9.98
C TYR A 199 -13.77 -3.56 -10.59
N ASP A 200 -15.07 -3.37 -10.79
CA ASP A 200 -16.01 -4.37 -11.33
C ASP A 200 -15.51 -5.02 -12.64
N ASN A 201 -14.84 -4.24 -13.48
CA ASN A 201 -14.34 -4.66 -14.80
C ASN A 201 -12.81 -4.74 -14.85
N CYS A 202 -12.16 -4.98 -13.71
CA CYS A 202 -10.72 -5.13 -13.67
C CYS A 202 -10.26 -6.40 -14.38
N VAL A 203 -9.03 -6.38 -14.89
CA VAL A 203 -8.41 -7.47 -15.64
C VAL A 203 -7.29 -8.10 -14.81
N GLU A 204 -7.29 -9.43 -14.69
CA GLU A 204 -6.25 -10.14 -13.95
C GLU A 204 -4.87 -9.99 -14.62
N PRO A 205 -3.78 -9.95 -13.85
CA PRO A 205 -2.43 -9.90 -14.42
C PRO A 205 -2.16 -11.07 -15.38
N GLY A 206 -1.56 -10.75 -16.52
CA GLY A 206 -1.25 -11.72 -17.58
C GLY A 206 -2.27 -11.78 -18.71
N GLN A 207 -3.43 -11.12 -18.57
CA GLN A 207 -4.38 -10.90 -19.65
C GLN A 207 -4.14 -9.54 -20.33
N PRO A 208 -4.45 -9.39 -21.64
CA PRO A 208 -4.28 -8.12 -22.34
C PRO A 208 -5.28 -7.08 -21.84
N LEU A 209 -4.79 -5.93 -21.37
CA LEU A 209 -5.65 -4.79 -21.02
C LEU A 209 -6.19 -4.12 -22.28
N LYS A 210 -7.51 -3.92 -22.34
CA LYS A 210 -8.15 -3.09 -23.38
C LYS A 210 -8.18 -1.64 -22.94
N LYS A 211 -8.36 -0.73 -23.90
CA LYS A 211 -8.47 0.72 -23.65
C LYS A 211 -9.63 1.00 -22.68
N GLY A 212 -9.33 1.64 -21.55
CA GLY A 212 -10.31 1.96 -20.50
C GLY A 212 -10.52 0.88 -19.42
N GLN A 213 -9.83 -0.27 -19.52
CA GLN A 213 -9.80 -1.25 -18.44
C GLN A 213 -8.60 -1.02 -17.52
N VAL A 214 -8.79 -1.35 -16.25
CA VAL A 214 -7.75 -1.29 -15.22
C VAL A 214 -7.32 -2.71 -14.83
N MET A 215 -6.06 -2.88 -14.41
CA MET A 215 -5.62 -4.15 -13.84
C MET A 215 -6.26 -4.33 -12.46
N CYS A 216 -6.59 -5.55 -12.07
CA CYS A 216 -7.08 -5.82 -10.72
C CYS A 216 -6.01 -5.44 -9.69
N PRO A 217 -6.34 -4.59 -8.69
CA PRO A 217 -5.36 -4.08 -7.75
C PRO A 217 -4.97 -5.11 -6.69
N ALA A 218 -3.90 -4.81 -5.94
CA ALA A 218 -3.41 -5.67 -4.85
C ALA A 218 -4.42 -5.82 -3.70
N ILE A 219 -5.27 -4.80 -3.46
CA ILE A 219 -6.34 -4.85 -2.45
C ILE A 219 -7.39 -5.92 -2.79
N CYS A 220 -7.58 -6.17 -4.09
CA CYS A 220 -8.43 -7.24 -4.62
C CYS A 220 -7.67 -8.54 -4.90
N ASP A 221 -6.48 -8.70 -4.31
CA ASP A 221 -5.61 -9.87 -4.47
C ASP A 221 -5.23 -10.16 -5.96
N TYR A 222 -5.22 -9.13 -6.81
CA TYR A 222 -5.01 -9.23 -8.26
C TYR A 222 -6.03 -10.13 -9.00
N THR A 223 -7.23 -10.28 -8.44
CA THR A 223 -8.36 -10.99 -9.05
C THR A 223 -9.65 -10.18 -8.82
N THR A 224 -10.81 -10.80 -9.04
CA THR A 224 -12.09 -10.17 -8.74
C THR A 224 -12.16 -9.81 -7.25
N CYS A 225 -12.46 -8.54 -6.95
CA CYS A 225 -12.52 -8.05 -5.57
C CYS A 225 -13.53 -8.83 -4.72
N ASN A 226 -14.64 -9.26 -5.33
CA ASN A 226 -15.66 -10.03 -4.66
C ASN A 226 -15.24 -11.51 -4.46
N PHE A 227 -15.39 -12.05 -3.24
CA PHE A 227 -15.33 -13.49 -2.97
C PHE A 227 -16.49 -13.97 -2.11
N VAL A 228 -16.64 -15.28 -2.02
CA VAL A 228 -17.41 -15.98 -1.00
C VAL A 228 -16.50 -17.00 -0.32
N CYS A 229 -16.84 -17.45 0.88
CA CYS A 229 -16.13 -18.51 1.57
C CYS A 229 -16.18 -19.81 0.76
N ASN A 230 -15.16 -20.66 0.89
CA ASN A 230 -15.03 -21.88 0.11
C ASN A 230 -16.12 -22.93 0.44
N SER A 231 -16.69 -22.88 1.65
CA SER A 231 -17.68 -23.87 2.11
C SER A 231 -19.03 -23.75 1.36
N LYS A 232 -19.34 -24.75 0.54
CA LYS A 232 -20.61 -24.83 -0.21
C LYS A 232 -21.84 -24.89 0.69
N SER A 233 -21.77 -25.63 1.80
CA SER A 233 -22.88 -25.78 2.76
C SER A 233 -23.16 -24.46 3.47
N LEU A 234 -22.11 -23.75 3.87
CA LEU A 234 -22.19 -22.42 4.47
C LEU A 234 -22.84 -21.43 3.50
N ASN A 235 -22.37 -21.39 2.25
CA ASN A 235 -22.89 -20.47 1.24
C ASN A 235 -24.37 -20.73 0.95
N LYS A 236 -24.76 -22.00 0.80
CA LYS A 236 -26.16 -22.35 0.54
C LYS A 236 -27.09 -21.95 1.70
N LYS A 237 -26.62 -22.04 2.95
CA LYS A 237 -27.44 -21.79 4.13
C LYS A 237 -27.48 -20.32 4.55
N TYR A 238 -26.36 -19.61 4.44
CA TYR A 238 -26.20 -18.30 5.07
C TYR A 238 -25.82 -17.17 4.10
N PHE A 239 -25.33 -17.43 2.89
CA PHE A 239 -24.99 -16.35 1.96
C PHE A 239 -26.26 -15.78 1.31
N ASP A 240 -26.41 -14.46 1.35
CA ASP A 240 -27.50 -13.73 0.69
C ASP A 240 -26.96 -13.03 -0.58
N PRO A 241 -27.34 -13.49 -1.78
CA PRO A 241 -26.89 -12.86 -3.03
C PRO A 241 -27.38 -11.43 -3.21
N LYS A 242 -28.51 -11.04 -2.62
CA LYS A 242 -29.06 -9.68 -2.77
C LYS A 242 -28.31 -8.67 -1.92
N ALA A 243 -27.97 -9.06 -0.69
CA ALA A 243 -27.15 -8.25 0.20
C ALA A 243 -25.65 -8.38 -0.12
N ASN A 244 -25.27 -9.31 -1.01
CA ASN A 244 -23.90 -9.73 -1.26
C ASN A 244 -23.14 -9.94 0.06
N ASN A 245 -23.73 -10.65 1.04
CA ASN A 245 -23.12 -10.88 2.35
C ASN A 245 -23.75 -12.08 3.09
N TYR A 246 -23.11 -12.57 4.16
CA TYR A 246 -23.65 -13.62 5.01
C TYR A 246 -24.67 -13.06 6.01
N ARG A 247 -25.76 -13.81 6.22
CA ARG A 247 -26.81 -13.48 7.19
C ARG A 247 -26.35 -13.73 8.61
N ASN A 248 -26.82 -12.91 9.53
CA ASN A 248 -26.63 -13.12 10.96
C ASN A 248 -27.35 -14.40 11.41
N VAL A 249 -26.65 -15.20 12.22
CA VAL A 249 -27.23 -16.37 12.87
C VAL A 249 -28.09 -15.90 14.05
N SER A 250 -29.34 -16.37 14.12
CA SER A 250 -30.21 -16.06 15.24
C SER A 250 -29.82 -16.87 16.48
N LYS A 251 -30.11 -16.35 17.68
CA LYS A 251 -29.76 -17.04 18.94
C LYS A 251 -30.31 -18.48 19.05
N GLY A 252 -31.42 -18.78 18.36
CA GLY A 252 -32.05 -20.11 18.36
C GLY A 252 -31.43 -21.11 17.38
N GLU A 253 -30.56 -20.66 16.48
CA GLU A 253 -29.82 -21.51 15.53
C GLU A 253 -28.41 -21.87 16.04
N LEU A 254 -28.02 -21.30 17.19
CA LEU A 254 -26.77 -21.62 17.85
C LEU A 254 -26.92 -22.94 18.58
N ASP A 255 -26.09 -23.90 18.21
CA ASP A 255 -25.96 -25.15 18.94
C ASP A 255 -25.14 -24.92 20.21
N TYR A 256 -25.81 -24.98 21.36
CA TYR A 256 -25.18 -24.87 22.68
C TYR A 256 -24.86 -26.23 23.29
N SER A 257 -25.11 -27.33 22.58
CA SER A 257 -24.64 -28.64 23.03
C SER A 257 -23.13 -28.68 22.83
N THR A 258 -22.39 -28.63 23.95
CA THR A 258 -20.95 -28.85 24.00
C THR A 258 -20.69 -30.32 24.31
#